data_AF-P76063-F1
#
_entry.id   AF-P76063-F1
#
_cell.length_a   1.000
_cell.length_b   1.000
_cell.length_c   1.000
_cell.angle_alpha   90.00
_cell.angle_beta   90.00
_cell.angle_gamma   90.00
#
_symmetry.space_group_name_H-M   'P 1'
#
loop_
_entity.id
_entity.type
_entity.pdbx_description
1 polymer ?
#
loop_
_entity_poly.entity_id
_entity_poly.type
_entity_poly.pdbx_seq_one_letter_code
_entity_poly.pdbx_strand_id
1 'polypeptide(L)'
;MKKENYSFKQACAVVGGQSAMARLLGVSPPSVNQWIKGVRQLPAERCPAIERATRGEVLCEELRPDIDWSYLRRSACCSQNMSVKQLNDSNKSSFDHT
;
A
#
# COMPACT_ATOMS: atom_id res chain seq x y z
N MET A 1 -4.78 -12.20 26.04
CA MET A 1 -5.15 -12.51 24.63
C MET A 1 -4.69 -11.36 23.73
N LYS A 2 -4.07 -11.64 22.57
CA LYS A 2 -3.86 -10.62 21.54
C LYS A 2 -5.18 -10.41 20.79
N LYS A 3 -5.59 -9.16 20.58
CA LYS A 3 -6.85 -8.82 19.91
C LYS A 3 -6.69 -9.02 18.40
N GLU A 4 -7.59 -9.77 17.78
CA GLU A 4 -7.61 -9.96 16.32
C GLU A 4 -7.88 -8.62 15.64
N ASN A 5 -7.14 -8.31 14.59
CA ASN A 5 -7.38 -7.13 13.76
C ASN A 5 -8.50 -7.46 12.76
N TYR A 6 -9.73 -7.20 13.18
CA TYR A 6 -10.93 -7.49 12.38
C TYR A 6 -10.96 -6.68 11.09
N SER A 7 -10.53 -5.41 11.12
CA SER A 7 -10.48 -4.54 9.94
C SER A 7 -9.59 -5.13 8.85
N PHE A 8 -8.41 -5.64 9.23
CA PHE A 8 -7.52 -6.29 8.27
C PHE A 8 -8.04 -7.64 7.77
N LYS A 9 -8.78 -8.39 8.60
CA LYS A 9 -9.48 -9.60 8.18
C LYS A 9 -10.58 -9.30 7.15
N GLN A 10 -11.35 -8.23 7.37
CA GLN A 10 -12.33 -7.74 6.41
C GLN A 10 -11.66 -7.30 5.11
N ALA A 11 -10.54 -6.56 5.18
CA ALA A 11 -9.76 -6.21 3.99
C ALA A 11 -9.36 -7.45 3.19
N CYS A 12 -8.90 -8.51 3.88
CA CYS A 12 -8.61 -9.79 3.23
C CYS A 12 -9.86 -10.39 2.57
N ALA A 13 -11.03 -10.34 3.20
CA ALA A 13 -12.27 -10.86 2.60
C ALA A 13 -12.67 -10.09 1.33
N VAL A 14 -12.57 -8.75 1.34
CA VAL A 14 -12.92 -7.88 0.20
C VAL A 14 -12.05 -8.17 -1.03
N VAL A 15 -10.75 -8.41 -0.85
CA VAL A 15 -9.85 -8.69 -1.99
C VAL A 15 -9.91 -10.13 -2.52
N GLY A 16 -10.67 -11.02 -1.88
CA GLY A 16 -10.77 -12.44 -2.26
C GLY A 16 -9.99 -13.42 -1.38
N GLY A 17 -9.62 -13.02 -0.17
CA GLY A 17 -9.04 -13.85 0.89
C GLY A 17 -7.59 -13.47 1.27
N GLN A 18 -7.08 -14.13 2.32
CA GLN A 18 -5.72 -13.89 2.84
C GLN A 18 -4.62 -14.16 1.79
N SER A 19 -4.81 -15.20 0.97
CA SER A 19 -3.86 -15.56 -0.10
C SER A 19 -3.83 -14.53 -1.23
N ALA A 20 -4.99 -13.94 -1.58
CA ALA A 20 -5.07 -12.87 -2.57
C ALA A 20 -4.37 -11.61 -2.05
N MET A 21 -4.66 -11.22 -0.79
CA MET A 21 -3.98 -10.11 -0.12
C MET A 21 -2.46 -10.31 -0.06
N ALA A 22 -2.00 -11.52 0.28
CA ALA A 22 -0.58 -11.86 0.33
C ALA A 22 0.11 -11.64 -1.02
N ARG A 23 -0.52 -12.09 -2.11
CA ARG A 23 -0.02 -11.89 -3.48
C ARG A 23 0.02 -10.42 -3.87
N LEU A 24 -1.03 -9.66 -3.57
CA LEU A 24 -1.11 -8.23 -3.87
C LEU A 24 -0.02 -7.43 -3.15
N LEU A 25 0.28 -7.78 -1.90
CA LEU A 25 1.30 -7.10 -1.10
C LEU A 25 2.72 -7.64 -1.30
N GLY A 26 2.88 -8.73 -2.08
CA GLY A 26 4.15 -9.42 -2.25
C GLY A 26 4.71 -9.99 -0.94
N VAL A 27 3.85 -10.48 -0.04
CA VAL A 27 4.24 -11.04 1.26
C VAL A 27 3.83 -12.50 1.39
N SER A 28 4.40 -13.18 2.39
CA SER A 28 4.04 -14.56 2.68
C SER A 28 2.63 -14.63 3.32
N PRO A 29 1.81 -15.66 3.01
CA PRO A 29 0.52 -15.88 3.68
C PRO A 29 0.63 -15.98 5.22
N PRO A 30 1.67 -16.59 5.81
CA PRO A 30 1.89 -16.54 7.26
C PRO A 30 2.03 -15.13 7.82
N SER A 31 2.66 -14.19 7.08
CA SER A 31 2.75 -12.79 7.51
C SER A 31 1.38 -12.12 7.61
N VAL A 32 0.51 -12.36 6.62
CA VAL A 32 -0.88 -11.87 6.63
C VAL A 32 -1.63 -12.42 7.84
N ASN A 33 -1.52 -13.72 8.12
CA ASN A 33 -2.14 -14.34 9.29
C ASN A 33 -1.59 -13.78 10.61
N GLN A 34 -0.29 -13.48 10.69
CA GLN A 34 0.31 -12.84 11.87
C GLN A 34 -0.25 -11.43 12.13
N TRP A 35 -0.56 -10.67 11.07
CA TRP A 35 -1.21 -9.36 11.20
C TRP A 35 -2.66 -9.47 11.64
N ILE A 36 -3.41 -10.43 11.09
CA ILE A 36 -4.80 -10.71 11.51
C ILE A 36 -4.84 -11.10 13.00
N LYS A 37 -3.99 -12.04 13.42
CA LYS A 37 -3.92 -12.49 14.82
C LYS A 37 -3.32 -11.45 15.79
N GLY A 38 -2.85 -10.30 15.28
CA GLY A 38 -2.13 -9.31 16.07
C GLY A 38 -0.79 -9.80 16.64
N VAL A 39 -0.26 -10.93 16.14
CA VAL A 39 1.04 -11.46 16.56
C VAL A 39 2.14 -10.47 16.21
N ARG A 40 2.07 -9.91 15.00
CA ARG A 40 2.89 -8.81 14.49
C ARG A 40 1.98 -7.64 14.13
N GLN A 41 2.44 -6.42 14.36
CA GLN A 41 1.75 -5.24 13.86
C GLN A 41 1.89 -5.13 12.33
N LEU A 42 0.86 -4.60 11.68
CA LEU A 42 0.91 -4.24 10.27
C LEU A 42 1.82 -3.02 10.09
N PRO A 43 2.85 -3.08 9.23
CA PRO A 43 3.73 -1.93 8.98
C PRO A 43 2.95 -0.81 8.27
N ALA A 44 3.13 0.41 8.75
CA ALA A 44 2.42 1.59 8.25
C ALA A 44 2.61 1.80 6.73
N GLU A 45 3.79 1.48 6.20
CA GLU A 45 4.10 1.58 4.77
C GLU A 45 3.19 0.74 3.87
N ARG A 46 2.57 -0.32 4.39
CA ARG A 46 1.66 -1.19 3.64
C ARG A 46 0.20 -0.75 3.74
N CYS A 47 -0.18 0.06 4.73
CA CYS A 47 -1.56 0.50 4.90
C CYS A 47 -2.13 1.19 3.65
N PRO A 48 -1.42 2.11 2.97
CA PRO A 48 -1.92 2.72 1.73
C PRO A 48 -2.11 1.73 0.59
N ALA A 49 -1.27 0.69 0.50
CA ALA A 49 -1.42 -0.36 -0.51
C ALA A 49 -2.66 -1.22 -0.25
N ILE A 50 -2.97 -1.50 1.02
CA ILE A 50 -4.18 -2.23 1.43
C ILE A 50 -5.43 -1.40 1.14
N GLU A 51 -5.45 -0.13 1.51
CA GLU A 51 -6.56 0.80 1.25
C GLU A 51 -6.86 0.91 -0.26
N ARG A 52 -5.81 0.95 -1.10
CA ARG A 52 -5.96 0.92 -2.57
C ARG A 52 -6.50 -0.42 -3.08
N ALA A 53 -6.03 -1.54 -2.52
CA ALA A 53 -6.49 -2.87 -2.91
C ALA A 53 -7.97 -3.09 -2.53
N THR A 54 -8.42 -2.52 -1.41
CA THR A 54 -9.81 -2.57 -0.96
C THR A 54 -10.68 -1.44 -1.54
N ARG A 55 -10.13 -0.57 -2.40
CA ARG A 55 -10.83 0.58 -3.00
C ARG A 55 -11.46 1.51 -1.96
N GLY A 56 -10.84 1.64 -0.78
CA GLY A 56 -11.33 2.49 0.31
C GLY A 56 -12.37 1.83 1.23
N GLU A 57 -12.71 0.54 1.04
CA GLU A 57 -13.57 -0.21 1.97
C GLU A 57 -12.93 -0.41 3.36
N VAL A 58 -11.60 -0.38 3.41
CA VAL A 58 -10.85 -0.43 4.67
C VAL A 58 -9.81 0.66 4.66
N LEU A 59 -9.94 1.60 5.60
CA LEU A 59 -9.06 2.76 5.69
C LEU A 59 -7.79 2.46 6.47
N CYS A 60 -6.74 3.25 6.22
CA CYS A 60 -5.49 3.16 7.00
C CYS A 60 -5.73 3.33 8.51
N GLU A 61 -6.69 4.19 8.87
CA GLU A 61 -7.11 4.47 10.26
C GLU A 61 -7.72 3.23 10.94
N GLU A 62 -8.46 2.40 10.21
CA GLU A 62 -9.03 1.16 10.74
C GLU A 62 -7.99 0.05 10.88
N LEU A 63 -6.99 0.04 10.00
CA LEU A 63 -5.88 -0.91 10.05
C LEU A 63 -4.93 -0.61 11.22
N ARG A 64 -4.63 0.66 11.43
CA ARG A 64 -3.71 1.19 12.43
C ARG A 64 -4.32 2.42 13.12
N PRO A 65 -5.23 2.22 14.09
CA PRO A 65 -5.80 3.33 14.86
C PRO A 65 -4.79 3.99 15.82
N ASP A 66 -3.66 3.31 16.03
CA ASP A 66 -2.52 3.78 16.83
C ASP A 66 -1.73 4.92 16.16
N ILE A 67 -1.90 5.14 14.85
CA ILE A 67 -1.20 6.18 14.08
C ILE A 67 -2.20 7.25 13.66
N ASP A 68 -1.87 8.51 13.92
CA ASP A 68 -2.60 9.65 13.35
C ASP A 68 -2.24 9.82 11.87
N TRP A 69 -3.00 9.17 11.01
CA TRP A 69 -2.86 9.27 9.56
C TRP A 69 -3.16 10.66 9.01
N SER A 70 -4.00 11.45 9.72
CA SER A 70 -4.32 12.82 9.33
C SER A 70 -3.11 13.74 9.45
N TYR A 71 -2.29 13.52 10.49
CA TYR A 71 -1.03 14.23 10.70
C TYR A 71 -0.03 13.92 9.58
N LEU A 72 0.14 12.65 9.22
CA LEU A 72 1.05 12.23 8.13
C LEU A 72 0.65 12.82 6.77
N ARG A 73 -0.65 12.95 6.49
CA ARG A 73 -1.17 13.59 5.26
C ARG A 73 -0.89 15.09 5.23
N ARG A 74 -0.93 15.78 6.37
CA ARG A 74 -0.68 17.24 6.46
C ARG A 74 0.79 17.60 6.24
N SER A 75 1.74 16.75 6.65
CA SER A 75 3.17 17.05 6.54
C SER A 75 3.71 17.13 5.10
N ALA A 76 2.98 16.61 4.10
CA ALA A 76 3.44 16.57 2.71
C ALA A 76 3.37 17.93 1.96
N CYS A 77 2.83 18.98 2.58
CA CYS A 77 2.58 20.27 1.91
C CYS A 77 3.86 21.08 1.55
N CYS A 78 5.02 20.84 2.18
CA CYS A 78 6.20 21.68 1.93
C CYS A 78 7.34 20.93 1.21
N SER A 79 7.14 20.60 -0.07
CA SER A 79 8.27 20.38 -1.00
C SER A 79 7.84 20.67 -2.44
N GLN A 80 7.72 21.96 -2.75
CA GLN A 80 7.67 22.47 -4.12
C GLN A 80 9.07 22.34 -4.77
N ASN A 81 9.55 21.14 -5.09
CA ASN A 81 10.62 20.93 -6.09
C ASN A 81 11.01 19.45 -6.27
N MET A 82 10.08 18.60 -6.74
CA MET A 82 10.48 17.31 -7.33
C MET A 82 10.55 17.49 -8.85
N SER A 83 11.75 17.93 -9.24
CA SER A 83 12.27 18.08 -10.59
C SER A 83 11.82 16.94 -11.52
N VAL A 84 11.02 17.31 -12.51
CA VAL A 84 10.73 16.52 -13.71
C VAL A 84 12.07 16.16 -14.37
N LYS A 85 12.55 14.92 -14.19
CA LYS A 85 13.60 14.39 -15.07
C LYS A 85 12.94 13.92 -16.36
N GLN A 86 12.82 14.85 -17.30
CA GLN A 86 12.71 14.54 -18.73
C GLN A 86 14.00 13.81 -19.16
N LEU A 87 13.87 12.54 -19.50
CA LEU A 87 14.77 11.81 -20.39
C LEU A 87 13.79 11.11 -21.34
N ASN A 88 13.31 11.75 -22.41
CA ASN A 88 14.03 12.10 -23.64
C ASN A 88 14.93 10.99 -24.17
N ASP A 89 14.38 9.77 -24.28
CA ASP A 89 14.90 8.84 -25.28
C ASP A 89 14.50 9.37 -26.65
N SER A 90 15.47 10.09 -27.19
CA SER A 90 15.44 10.85 -28.42
C SER A 90 15.13 9.93 -29.58
N ASN A 91 14.05 10.28 -30.26
CA ASN A 91 13.85 10.03 -31.67
C ASN A 91 15.14 10.39 -32.46
N LYS A 92 15.88 9.38 -32.92
CA LYS A 92 16.69 9.43 -34.14
C LYS A 92 16.13 8.31 -35.01
N SER A 93 15.09 8.57 -35.79
CA SER A 93 15.16 9.16 -37.12
C SER A 93 16.44 8.89 -37.90
N SER A 94 16.22 8.32 -39.09
CA SER A 94 17.01 8.51 -40.31
C SER A 94 18.39 7.86 -40.37
N PHE A 95 18.48 6.80 -41.19
CA PHE A 95 19.35 6.85 -42.37
C PHE A 95 18.86 5.85 -43.44
N ASP A 96 17.79 6.24 -44.13
CA ASP A 96 17.83 6.58 -45.56
C ASP A 96 18.81 5.91 -46.54
N HIS A 97 18.23 5.61 -47.72
CA HIS A 97 18.80 5.63 -49.08
C HIS A 97 19.51 4.38 -49.63
N THR A 98 18.76 3.56 -50.36
CA THR A 98 18.84 3.31 -51.84
C THR A 98 17.95 2.11 -52.17
#